data_AF-A0A7Z0LER2-F1
#
_entry.id   AF-A0A7Z0LER2-F1
#
_cell.length_a   1.000
_cell.length_b   1.000
_cell.length_c   1.000
_cell.angle_alpha   90.00
_cell.angle_beta   90.00
_cell.angle_gamma   90.00
#
_symmetry.space_group_name_H-M   'P 1'
#
loop_
_entity.id
_entity.type
_entity.pdbx_description
1 polymer ?
#
loop_
_entity_poly.entity_id
_entity_poly.type
_entity_poly.pdbx_seq_one_letter_code
_entity_poly.pdbx_strand_id
1 'polypeptide(L)' 'ITYNYPQSRVTDHRIGLTLQKLGQIMEGNLDEIIDALTLSEQTEKLKELNNGEL' A
#
# COMPACT_ATOMS: atom_id res chain seq x y z
N ILE A 1 4.40 -4.06 -7.36
CA ILE A 1 3.32 -3.12 -7.76
C ILE A 1 2.90 -3.43 -9.19
N THR A 2 1.61 -3.36 -9.50
CA THR A 2 1.05 -3.56 -10.84
C THR A 2 0.12 -2.42 -11.21
N TYR A 3 0.27 -1.88 -12.41
CA TYR A 3 -0.63 -0.88 -12.99
C TYR A 3 -1.47 -1.52 -14.11
N ASN A 4 -2.78 -1.33 -14.09
CA ASN A 4 -3.73 -1.82 -15.08
C ASN A 4 -4.50 -0.65 -15.69
N TYR A 5 -4.04 -0.19 -16.85
CA TYR A 5 -4.60 0.96 -17.56
C TYR A 5 -6.04 0.72 -18.08
N PRO A 6 -6.38 -0.42 -18.71
CA PRO A 6 -7.75 -0.68 -19.15
C PRO A 6 -8.79 -0.60 -18.03
N GLN A 7 -8.39 -0.94 -16.79
CA GLN A 7 -9.27 -0.90 -15.62
C GLN A 7 -8.99 0.29 -14.69
N SER A 8 -8.12 1.23 -15.08
CA SER A 8 -7.71 2.39 -14.26
C SER A 8 -7.29 2.02 -12.81
N ARG A 9 -6.61 0.89 -12.65
CA ARG A 9 -6.30 0.30 -11.35
C ARG A 9 -4.80 0.24 -11.07
N VAL A 10 -4.42 0.46 -9.83
CA VAL A 10 -3.10 0.12 -9.29
C VAL A 10 -3.26 -0.89 -8.16
N THR A 11 -2.37 -1.88 -8.12
CA THR A 11 -2.32 -2.88 -7.05
C THR A 11 -0.91 -2.92 -6.47
N ASP A 12 -0.79 -2.68 -5.17
CA ASP A 12 0.43 -2.91 -4.41
C ASP A 12 0.36 -4.24 -3.66
N HIS A 13 1.06 -5.23 -4.21
CA HIS A 13 1.09 -6.59 -3.67
C HIS A 13 1.84 -6.71 -2.34
N ARG A 14 2.63 -5.71 -1.93
CA ARG A 14 3.35 -5.75 -0.64
C ARG A 14 2.39 -5.91 0.54
N ILE A 15 1.24 -5.24 0.44
CA ILE A 15 0.22 -5.17 1.49
C ILE A 15 -1.17 -5.59 0.97
N GLY A 16 -1.25 -6.11 -0.26
CA GLY A 16 -2.51 -6.48 -0.92
C GLY A 16 -3.44 -5.30 -1.26
N LEU A 17 -2.93 -4.07 -1.31
CA LEU A 17 -3.71 -2.86 -1.59
C LEU A 17 -4.09 -2.80 -3.07
N THR A 18 -5.34 -2.44 -3.36
CA THR A 18 -5.81 -2.22 -4.73
C THR A 18 -6.67 -0.95 -4.80
N LEU A 19 -6.29 -0.01 -5.67
CA LEU A 19 -6.94 1.29 -5.84
C LEU A 19 -7.36 1.50 -7.29
N GLN A 20 -8.58 2.02 -7.49
CA GLN A 20 -9.13 2.40 -8.81
C GLN A 20 -8.81 3.87 -9.16
N LYS A 21 -7.57 4.30 -8.88
CA LYS A 21 -7.15 5.71 -8.95
C LYS A 21 -5.91 5.91 -9.81
N LEU A 22 -5.70 5.05 -10.81
CA LEU A 22 -4.45 5.03 -11.60
C LEU A 22 -4.06 6.41 -12.15
N GLY A 23 -5.00 7.18 -12.71
CA GLY A 23 -4.69 8.51 -13.24
C GLY A 23 -4.10 9.46 -12.20
N GLN A 24 -4.75 9.57 -11.03
CA GLN A 24 -4.30 10.42 -9.92
C GLN A 24 -2.92 9.99 -9.40
N ILE A 25 -2.69 8.68 -9.32
CA ILE A 25 -1.42 8.10 -8.88
C ILE A 25 -0.31 8.46 -9.87
N MET A 26 -0.59 8.40 -11.17
CA MET A 26 0.35 8.78 -12.22
C MET A 26 0.61 10.29 -12.28
N GLU A 27 -0.32 11.11 -11.78
CA GLU A 27 -0.15 12.56 -11.58
C GLU A 27 0.68 12.90 -10.32
N GLY A 28 1.05 11.89 -9.51
CA GLY A 28 1.88 12.06 -8.33
C GLY A 28 1.13 12.10 -7.00
N ASN A 29 -0.20 11.91 -7.01
CA ASN A 29 -1.00 11.82 -5.77
C ASN A 29 -0.78 10.45 -5.10
N LEU A 30 0.35 10.31 -4.40
CA LEU A 30 0.81 9.04 -3.82
C LEU A 30 0.51 8.89 -2.32
N ASP A 31 -0.02 9.92 -1.66
CA ASP A 31 -0.21 9.95 -0.20
C ASP A 31 -0.96 8.71 0.32
N GLU A 32 -2.04 8.31 -0.35
CA GLU A 32 -2.83 7.14 0.04
C GLU A 32 -2.04 5.80 -0.04
N ILE A 33 -1.12 5.66 -1.01
CA ILE A 33 -0.23 4.49 -1.08
C ILE A 33 0.77 4.53 0.08
N ILE A 34 1.36 5.70 0.33
CA ILE A 34 2.40 5.88 1.34
C ILE A 34 1.82 5.59 2.72
N ASP A 35 0.69 6.21 3.06
CA ASP A 35 0.01 6.03 4.34
C ASP A 35 -0.36 4.56 4.59
N ALA A 36 -0.88 3.87 3.56
CA ALA A 36 -1.24 2.46 3.67
C ALA A 36 -0.02 1.56 3.94
N LEU A 37 1.12 1.83 3.27
CA LEU A 37 2.37 1.10 3.51
C LEU A 37 2.93 1.37 4.90
N THR A 38 2.97 2.64 5.31
CA THR A 38 3.44 3.03 6.64
C THR A 38 2.59 2.38 7.73
N LEU A 39 1.26 2.37 7.58
CA LEU A 39 0.37 1.71 8.53
C LEU A 39 0.59 0.19 8.59
N SER A 40 0.81 -0.46 7.44
CA SER A 40 1.09 -1.89 7.39
C SER A 40 2.38 -2.23 8.14
N GLU A 41 3.46 -1.48 7.87
CA GLU A 41 4.75 -1.67 8.52
C GLU A 41 4.66 -1.44 10.04
N GLN A 42 3.96 -0.38 10.46
CA GLN A 42 3.72 -0.13 11.89
C GLN A 42 2.95 -1.27 12.53
N THR A 43 1.91 -1.76 11.85
CA THR A 43 1.10 -2.89 12.35
C THR A 43 1.92 -4.17 12.48
N GLU A 44 2.81 -4.45 11.53
CA GLU A 44 3.74 -5.58 11.59
C GLU A 44 4.71 -5.44 12.77
N LYS A 45 5.35 -4.28 12.93
CA LYS A 45 6.23 -4.02 14.08
C LYS A 45 5.53 -4.14 15.43
N LEU A 46 4.28 -3.64 15.54
CA LEU A 46 3.48 -3.80 16.76
C LEU A 46 3.17 -5.27 17.05
N LYS A 47 2.92 -6.08 16.01
CA LYS A 47 2.72 -7.53 16.18
C LYS A 47 4.00 -8.23 16.64
N GLU A 48 5.15 -7.90 16.06
CA GLU A 48 6.45 -8.45 16.47
C GLU A 48 6.76 -8.15 17.95
N LEU A 49 6.57 -6.89 18.36
CA LEU A 49 6.74 -6.47 19.76
C LEU A 49 5.80 -7.21 20.72
N ASN A 50 4.54 -7.41 20.32
CA ASN A 50 3.56 -8.11 21.14
C ASN A 50 3.81 -9.63 21.18
N ASN A 51 4.42 -10.19 20.14
CA ASN A 51 4.74 -11.61 20.03
C ASN A 51 6.07 -11.98 20.73
N GLY A 52 6.81 -11.01 21.26
CA GLY A 52 8.02 -11.26 22.05
C GLY A 52 9.19 -11.80 21.22
N GLU A 53 9.21 -11.58 19.90
CA GLU A 53 10.32 -11.97 19.02
C GLU A 53 11.40 -10.87 19.03
N LEU A 54 12.07 -10.70 20.18
CA LEU A 54 13.40 -10.06 20.33
C LEU A 54 14.17 -10.71 21.48
#